data_AF-A0A7C5IXW4-F1
#
_entry.id   AF-A0A7C5IXW4-F1
#
_cell.length_a   1.000
_cell.length_b   1.000
_cell.length_c   1.000
_cell.angle_alpha   90.00
_cell.angle_beta   90.00
_cell.angle_gamma   90.00
#
_symmetry.space_group_name_H-M   'P 1'
#
loop_
_entity.id
_entity.type
_entity.pdbx_description
1 polymer ?
#
loop_
_entity_poly.entity_id
_entity_poly.type
_entity_poly.pdbx_seq_one_letter_code
_entity_poly.pdbx_strand_id
1 'polypeptide(L)'
;MSLEQFVSRYIASAEHVLGELEIVADEDLHLGKDSILRVVDLAKAYLQDAKYYRDGERLEVSLASVAYCEGLLDALKMLGAVRFEWPVRKEKALGKSGK
;
A
#
# COMPACT_ATOMS: atom_id res chain seq x y z
N MET A 1 12.28 -21.72 3.72
CA MET A 1 12.16 -20.55 4.62
C MET A 1 10.72 -20.45 5.07
N SER A 2 10.45 -20.24 6.36
CA SER A 2 9.10 -20.01 6.88
C SER A 2 8.62 -18.58 6.59
N LEU A 3 7.31 -18.34 6.64
CA LEU A 3 6.73 -16.99 6.52
C LEU A 3 7.31 -16.04 7.58
N GLU A 4 7.51 -16.55 8.79
CA GLU A 4 8.14 -15.80 9.90
C GLU A 4 9.56 -15.33 9.55
N GLN A 5 10.40 -16.23 8.99
CA GLN A 5 11.75 -15.85 8.54
C GLN A 5 11.72 -14.79 7.44
N PHE A 6 10.74 -14.87 6.54
CA PHE A 6 10.52 -13.86 5.51
C PHE A 6 10.16 -12.51 6.15
N VAL A 7 9.13 -12.47 6.99
CA VAL A 7 8.66 -11.25 7.66
C VAL A 7 9.78 -10.59 8.46
N SER A 8 10.50 -11.35 9.30
CA SER A 8 11.61 -10.81 10.09
C SER A 8 12.71 -10.20 9.22
N ARG A 9 13.01 -10.80 8.06
CA ARG A 9 14.00 -10.23 7.13
C ARG A 9 13.53 -8.93 6.50
N TYR A 10 12.26 -8.85 6.08
CA TYR A 10 11.70 -7.62 5.50
C TYR A 10 11.59 -6.50 6.55
N ILE A 11 11.23 -6.83 7.80
CA ILE A 11 11.23 -5.88 8.92
C ILE A 11 12.65 -5.34 9.15
N ALA A 12 13.64 -6.22 9.33
CA ALA A 12 15.02 -5.80 9.58
C ALA A 12 15.58 -4.93 8.43
N SER A 13 15.22 -5.25 7.17
CA SER A 13 15.59 -4.43 6.03
C SER A 13 14.94 -3.05 6.06
N ALA A 14 13.66 -2.96 6.44
CA ALA A 14 12.98 -1.68 6.56
C ALA A 14 13.51 -0.84 7.73
N GLU A 15 13.78 -1.47 8.88
CA GLU A 15 14.41 -0.82 10.04
C GLU A 15 15.78 -0.24 9.70
N HIS A 16 16.61 -1.01 8.98
CA HIS A 16 17.92 -0.54 8.53
C HIS A 16 17.80 0.68 7.61
N VAL A 17 16.93 0.63 6.59
CA VAL A 17 16.70 1.77 5.70
C VAL A 17 16.17 2.98 6.46
N LEU A 18 15.25 2.79 7.40
CA LEU A 18 14.72 3.88 8.22
C LEU A 18 15.77 4.48 9.17
N GLY A 19 16.75 3.69 9.60
CA GLY A 19 17.88 4.15 10.43
C GLY A 19 18.90 5.00 9.67
N GLU A 20 18.99 4.83 8.34
CA GLU A 20 19.96 5.51 7.48
C GLU A 20 19.32 6.50 6.49
N LEU A 21 17.99 6.67 6.56
CA LEU A 21 17.24 7.50 5.62
C LEU A 21 17.66 8.98 5.74
N GLU A 22 18.11 9.54 4.64
CA GLU A 22 18.37 10.98 4.50
C GLU A 22 17.25 11.65 3.69
N ILE A 23 16.68 12.73 4.23
CA ILE A 23 15.70 13.54 3.51
C ILE A 23 16.46 14.51 2.60
N VAL A 24 16.48 14.21 1.31
CA VAL A 24 17.16 15.01 0.26
C VAL A 24 16.22 15.97 -0.48
N ALA A 25 15.05 16.26 0.09
CA ALA A 25 14.09 17.16 -0.53
C ALA A 25 14.61 18.60 -0.50
N ASP A 26 14.79 19.19 -1.68
CA ASP A 26 15.03 20.63 -1.84
C ASP A 26 13.70 21.39 -1.72
N GLU A 27 13.75 22.68 -1.37
CA GLU A 27 12.56 23.56 -1.32
C GLU A 27 11.83 23.60 -2.67
N ASP A 28 12.57 23.36 -3.77
CA ASP A 28 12.07 23.32 -5.15
C ASP A 28 11.65 21.92 -5.63
N LEU A 29 11.52 20.91 -4.75
CA LEU A 29 11.10 19.56 -5.12
C LEU A 29 9.67 19.55 -5.69
N HIS A 30 9.57 19.83 -6.99
CA HIS A 30 8.33 19.72 -7.74
C HIS A 30 8.14 18.26 -8.14
N LEU A 31 7.16 17.59 -7.54
CA LEU A 31 6.69 16.30 -8.01
C LEU A 31 6.09 16.47 -9.40
N GLY A 32 6.91 16.24 -10.42
CA GLY A 32 6.48 16.26 -11.81
C GLY A 32 5.33 15.29 -12.04
N LYS A 33 4.39 15.68 -12.89
CA LYS A 33 3.21 14.87 -13.23
C LYS A 33 3.58 13.45 -13.66
N ASP A 34 4.68 13.28 -14.39
CA ASP A 34 5.16 11.97 -14.83
C ASP A 34 5.60 11.07 -13.67
N SER A 35 6.23 11.64 -12.64
CA SER A 35 6.59 10.89 -11.42
C SER A 35 5.34 10.44 -10.68
N ILE A 36 4.33 11.30 -10.57
CA ILE A 36 3.04 10.96 -9.96
C ILE A 36 2.36 9.84 -10.74
N LEU A 37 2.32 9.95 -12.09
CA LEU A 37 1.72 8.93 -12.96
C LEU A 37 2.43 7.58 -12.84
N ARG A 38 3.77 7.56 -12.75
CA ARG A 38 4.52 6.31 -12.53
C ARG A 38 4.13 5.62 -11.22
N VAL A 39 3.98 6.38 -10.13
CA VAL A 39 3.55 5.81 -8.84
C VAL A 39 2.11 5.31 -8.91
N VAL A 40 1.23 6.04 -9.59
CA VAL A 40 -0.17 5.60 -9.83
C VAL A 40 -0.22 4.32 -10.67
N ASP A 41 0.60 4.20 -11.71
CA ASP A 41 0.66 3.00 -12.54
C ASP A 41 1.24 1.80 -11.76
N LEU A 42 2.21 2.05 -10.87
CA LEU A 42 2.71 1.03 -9.95
C LEU A 42 1.60 0.56 -9.00
N ALA A 43 0.83 1.49 -8.41
CA ALA A 43 -0.32 1.13 -7.56
C ALA A 43 -1.34 0.27 -8.32
N LYS A 44 -1.65 0.61 -9.58
CA LYS A 44 -2.52 -0.21 -10.44
C LYS A 44 -1.95 -1.61 -10.68
N ALA A 45 -0.64 -1.74 -10.92
CA ALA A 45 0.01 -3.04 -11.11
C ALA A 45 -0.15 -3.92 -9.86
N TYR A 46 0.12 -3.37 -8.67
CA TYR A 46 -0.07 -4.09 -7.40
C TYR A 46 -1.54 -4.44 -7.12
N LEU A 47 -2.50 -3.64 -7.58
CA LEU A 47 -3.92 -4.02 -7.55
C LEU A 47 -4.22 -5.21 -8.47
N GLN A 48 -3.58 -5.32 -9.63
CA GLN A 48 -3.71 -6.50 -10.49
C GLN A 48 -3.08 -7.73 -9.85
N ASP A 49 -1.90 -7.58 -9.24
CA ASP A 49 -1.25 -8.66 -8.48
C ASP A 49 -2.16 -9.16 -7.35
N ALA A 50 -2.76 -8.25 -6.60
CA ALA A 50 -3.69 -8.60 -5.54
C ALA A 50 -4.87 -9.45 -6.05
N LYS A 51 -5.45 -9.07 -7.20
CA LYS A 51 -6.54 -9.84 -7.83
C LYS A 51 -6.05 -11.20 -8.32
N TYR A 52 -4.90 -11.24 -8.98
CA TYR A 52 -4.29 -12.48 -9.48
C TYR A 52 -4.02 -13.48 -8.35
N TYR A 53 -3.37 -13.04 -7.27
CA TYR A 53 -3.04 -13.92 -6.15
C TYR A 53 -4.25 -14.32 -5.30
N ARG A 54 -5.30 -13.48 -5.25
CA ARG A 54 -6.57 -13.85 -4.62
C ARG A 54 -7.20 -15.03 -5.34
N ASP A 55 -7.24 -14.98 -6.67
CA ASP A 55 -7.88 -16.00 -7.49
C ASP A 55 -7.05 -17.30 -7.52
N GLY A 56 -5.76 -17.24 -7.19
CA GLY A 56 -4.85 -18.38 -7.03
C GLY A 56 -4.64 -18.88 -5.59
N GLU A 57 -5.55 -18.58 -4.66
CA GLU A 57 -5.54 -18.99 -3.24
C GLU A 57 -4.31 -18.54 -2.41
N ARG A 58 -3.51 -17.59 -2.90
CA ARG A 58 -2.35 -17.02 -2.18
C ARG A 58 -2.75 -15.73 -1.47
N LEU A 59 -3.63 -15.85 -0.47
CA LEU A 59 -4.27 -14.72 0.18
C LEU A 59 -3.29 -13.79 0.93
N GLU A 60 -2.21 -14.31 1.49
CA GLU A 60 -1.18 -13.52 2.17
C GLU A 60 -0.45 -12.59 1.19
N VAL A 61 -0.16 -13.11 -0.01
CA VAL A 61 0.48 -12.33 -1.07
C VAL A 61 -0.51 -11.32 -1.64
N SER A 62 -1.76 -11.72 -1.86
CA SER A 62 -2.83 -10.82 -2.28
C SER A 62 -3.01 -9.65 -1.32
N LEU A 63 -3.03 -9.95 -0.01
CA LEU A 63 -3.15 -8.94 1.04
C LEU A 63 -1.95 -7.99 1.06
N ALA A 64 -0.73 -8.51 0.97
CA ALA A 64 0.47 -7.68 0.89
C ALA A 64 0.48 -6.79 -0.36
N SER A 65 0.05 -7.32 -1.51
CA SER A 65 -0.03 -6.56 -2.76
C SER A 65 -1.04 -5.42 -2.68
N VAL A 66 -2.24 -5.64 -2.13
CA VAL A 66 -3.23 -4.56 -2.00
C VAL A 66 -2.82 -3.53 -0.94
N ALA A 67 -2.20 -3.94 0.16
CA ALA A 67 -1.67 -3.03 1.17
C ALA A 67 -0.57 -2.11 0.59
N TYR A 68 0.28 -2.64 -0.29
CA TYR A 68 1.28 -1.83 -1.00
C TYR A 68 0.62 -0.84 -1.98
N CYS A 69 -0.40 -1.28 -2.74
CA CYS A 69 -1.20 -0.39 -3.58
C CYS A 69 -1.82 0.77 -2.77
N GLU A 70 -2.44 0.48 -1.63
CA GLU A 70 -3.05 1.48 -0.75
C GLU A 70 -2.01 2.45 -0.21
N GLY A 71 -0.87 1.94 0.31
CA GLY A 71 0.21 2.77 0.85
C GLY A 71 0.82 3.74 -0.17
N LEU A 72 0.98 3.33 -1.43
CA LEU A 72 1.45 4.21 -2.50
C LEU A 72 0.46 5.36 -2.76
N LEU A 73 -0.84 5.07 -2.80
CA LEU A 73 -1.88 6.07 -3.05
C LEU A 73 -2.03 7.03 -1.87
N ASP A 74 -1.99 6.52 -0.64
CA ASP A 74 -2.04 7.33 0.58
C ASP A 74 -0.83 8.27 0.67
N ALA A 75 0.37 7.80 0.32
CA ALA A 75 1.57 8.65 0.28
C ALA A 75 1.42 9.80 -0.72
N LEU A 76 0.89 9.54 -1.93
CA LEU A 76 0.61 10.62 -2.90
C LEU A 76 -0.46 11.60 -2.38
N LYS A 77 -1.47 11.11 -1.66
CA LYS A 77 -2.50 11.96 -1.03
C LYS A 77 -1.90 12.84 0.06
N MET A 78 -1.02 12.29 0.90
CA MET A 78 -0.30 13.03 1.96
C MET A 78 0.58 14.14 1.39
N LEU A 79 1.18 13.91 0.22
CA LEU A 79 2.00 14.91 -0.49
C LEU A 79 1.16 15.93 -1.30
N GLY A 80 -0.17 15.85 -1.24
CA GLY A 80 -1.07 16.75 -1.98
C GLY A 80 -1.09 16.53 -3.50
N ALA A 81 -0.46 15.45 -3.99
CA ALA A 81 -0.32 15.17 -5.41
C ALA A 81 -1.59 14.60 -6.07
N VAL A 82 -2.47 13.99 -5.27
CA VAL A 82 -3.74 13.38 -5.73
C VAL A 82 -4.88 13.63 -4.74
N ARG A 83 -6.13 13.45 -5.17
CA ARG A 83 -7.33 13.56 -4.33
C ARG A 83 -8.27 12.39 -4.59
N PHE A 84 -8.60 11.64 -3.54
CA PHE A 84 -9.59 10.57 -3.54
C PHE A 84 -10.06 10.28 -2.11
N GLU A 85 -11.13 9.50 -1.95
CA GLU A 85 -11.60 9.00 -0.66
C GLU A 85 -11.75 7.48 -0.72
N TRP A 86 -11.33 6.79 0.36
CA TRP A 86 -11.60 5.37 0.51
C TRP A 86 -13.09 5.17 0.85
N PRO A 87 -13.75 4.14 0.27
CA PRO A 87 -15.13 3.87 0.60
C PRO A 87 -15.23 3.45 2.07
N VAL A 88 -15.92 4.25 2.89
CA VAL A 88 -16.23 3.88 4.27
C VAL A 88 -17.03 2.59 4.24
N ARG A 89 -16.55 1.54 4.94
CA ARG A 89 -17.37 0.35 5.17
C ARG A 89 -18.65 0.81 5.86
N LYS A 90 -19.77 0.76 5.14
CA LYS A 90 -21.07 0.66 5.81
C LYS A 90 -21.08 -0.73 6.44
N GLU A 91 -20.74 -0.80 7.72
CA GLU A 91 -21.12 -1.95 8.54
C GLU A 91 -22.61 -2.15 8.32
N LYS A 92 -23.00 -3.23 7.62
CA LYS A 92 -24.36 -3.70 7.74
C LYS A 92 -24.50 -4.00 9.23
N ALA A 93 -25.27 -3.18 9.93
CA ALA A 93 -25.81 -3.55 11.22
C ALA A 93 -26.41 -4.95 11.05
N LEU A 94 -25.68 -5.99 11.46
CA LEU A 94 -26.26 -7.29 11.69
C LEU A 94 -27.19 -7.08 12.87
N GLY A 95 -28.44 -6.76 12.51
CA GLY A 95 -29.56 -6.75 13.41
C GLY A 95 -29.53 -8.03 14.23
N LYS A 96 -29.49 -7.83 15.54
CA LYS A 96 -29.76 -8.82 16.54
C LYS A 96 -31.03 -9.61 16.15
N SER A 97 -30.90 -10.87 15.76
CA SER A 97 -31.87 -11.88 16.22
C SER A 97 -31.29 -12.37 17.54
N GLY A 98 -31.79 -11.97 18.71
CA GLY A 98 -33.19 -12.03 19.07
C GLY A 98 -33.45 -13.47 19.51
N LYS A 99 -33.50 -13.64 20.83
CA LYS A 99 -33.80 -14.86 21.62
C LYS A 99 -34.60 -15.95 20.93
#